data_AF-A0A2S4UMV4-F1
#
_entry.id   AF-A0A2S4UMV4-F1
#
_cell.length_a   1.000
_cell.length_b   1.000
_cell.length_c   1.000
_cell.angle_alpha   90.00
_cell.angle_beta   90.00
_cell.angle_gamma   90.00
#
_symmetry.space_group_name_H-M   'P 1'
#
loop_
_entity.id
_entity.type
_entity.pdbx_description
1 polymer ?
#
loop_
_entity_poly.entity_id
_entity_poly.type
_entity_poly.pdbx_seq_one_letter_code
_entity_poly.pdbx_strand_id
1 'polypeptide(L)'
;MVMSNYPSQFTLAAAAVNYLQDENKWIQCINALITIVLHGLDAAGGAGELASRIILLLCQIRRRRSIDWTSGSFALTGKKEDDLQLGSISTENRDDLLKNGMIFWNHFSLIKYSPKPKELLQFMYRGMAAQCHANQPGIDQIFTIYLKRDSDCLDAKNVSFCGIQVKNRNRDTN
;
A
#
# COMPACT_ATOMS: atom_id res chain seq x y z
N MET A 1 3.20 10.24 20.05
CA MET A 1 3.11 9.01 19.21
C MET A 1 1.70 8.93 18.63
N VAL A 2 1.54 9.12 17.33
CA VAL A 2 0.24 8.98 16.65
C VAL A 2 0.06 7.51 16.25
N MET A 3 -0.74 6.78 17.02
CA MET A 3 -1.11 5.40 16.70
C MET A 3 -2.37 5.42 15.82
N SER A 4 -2.23 5.07 14.54
CA SER A 4 -3.39 4.82 13.66
C SER A 4 -3.59 3.31 13.56
N ASN A 5 -4.29 2.76 14.56
CA ASN A 5 -4.78 1.39 14.55
C ASN A 5 -6.18 1.41 13.95
N TYR A 6 -6.32 0.86 12.74
CA TYR A 6 -7.61 0.70 12.11
C TYR A 6 -8.31 -0.53 12.68
N PRO A 7 -9.51 -0.44 13.26
CA PRO A 7 -10.35 -1.62 13.40
C PRO A 7 -10.64 -2.10 11.98
N SER A 8 -10.29 -3.33 11.63
CA SER A 8 -10.56 -3.96 10.31
C SER A 8 -12.06 -4.18 10.04
N GLN A 9 -12.91 -3.29 10.55
CA GLN A 9 -14.33 -3.23 10.26
C GLN A 9 -14.53 -2.61 8.89
N PHE A 10 -15.00 -3.44 7.96
CA PHE A 10 -15.26 -3.08 6.57
C PHE A 10 -16.06 -1.78 6.42
N THR A 11 -17.06 -1.55 7.27
CA THR A 11 -17.91 -0.34 7.24
C THR A 11 -17.12 0.93 7.51
N LEU A 12 -16.22 0.91 8.50
CA LEU A 12 -15.36 2.05 8.77
C LEU A 12 -14.43 2.27 7.58
N ALA A 13 -13.78 1.21 7.06
CA ALA A 13 -12.89 1.29 5.89
C ALA A 13 -13.56 1.95 4.69
N ALA A 14 -14.80 1.55 4.41
CA ALA A 14 -15.61 2.14 3.35
C ALA A 14 -15.93 3.62 3.64
N ALA A 15 -16.30 3.98 4.86
CA ALA A 15 -16.59 5.36 5.24
C ALA A 15 -15.36 6.27 5.14
N ALA A 16 -14.18 5.83 5.61
CA ALA A 16 -12.93 6.57 5.49
C ALA A 16 -12.52 6.76 4.02
N VAL A 17 -12.66 5.71 3.21
CA VAL A 17 -12.45 5.79 1.76
C VAL A 17 -13.40 6.81 1.12
N ASN A 18 -14.69 6.80 1.48
CA ASN A 18 -15.65 7.78 0.96
C ASN A 18 -15.32 9.21 1.41
N TYR A 19 -14.88 9.40 2.65
CA TYR A 19 -14.46 10.71 3.16
C TYR A 19 -13.26 11.27 2.40
N LEU A 20 -12.29 10.42 2.07
CA LEU A 20 -11.09 10.79 1.30
C LEU A 20 -11.34 11.02 -0.20
N GLN A 21 -12.56 10.80 -0.70
CA GLN A 21 -12.91 11.11 -2.09
C GLN A 21 -12.99 12.61 -2.39
N ASP A 22 -13.21 13.44 -1.36
CA ASP A 22 -13.21 14.90 -1.47
C ASP A 22 -11.76 15.42 -1.45
N GLU A 23 -11.38 16.13 -2.51
CA GLU A 23 -10.03 16.64 -2.65
C GLU A 23 -9.62 17.59 -1.52
N ASN A 24 -10.56 18.38 -1.01
CA ASN A 24 -10.28 19.32 0.07
C ASN A 24 -9.95 18.57 1.38
N LYS A 25 -10.58 17.41 1.62
CA LYS A 25 -10.39 16.64 2.84
C LYS A 25 -9.00 16.02 2.93
N TRP A 26 -8.48 15.45 1.84
CA TRP A 26 -7.13 14.89 1.89
C TRP A 26 -6.06 15.99 1.95
N ILE A 27 -6.25 17.14 1.28
CA ILE A 27 -5.37 18.30 1.42
C ILE A 27 -5.32 18.75 2.88
N GLN A 28 -6.47 18.81 3.57
CA GLN A 28 -6.53 19.10 5.00
C GLN A 28 -5.76 18.06 5.84
N CYS A 29 -5.92 16.76 5.54
CA CYS A 29 -5.18 15.70 6.24
C CYS A 29 -3.67 15.81 6.04
N ILE A 30 -3.20 16.07 4.81
CA ILE A 30 -1.78 16.24 4.51
C ILE A 30 -1.22 17.50 5.18
N ASN A 31 -1.94 18.62 5.13
CA ASN A 31 -1.54 19.86 5.80
C ASN A 31 -1.43 19.66 7.32
N ALA A 32 -2.38 18.97 7.94
CA ALA A 32 -2.31 18.64 9.37
C ALA A 32 -1.07 17.79 9.70
N LEU A 33 -0.73 16.83 8.84
CA LEU A 33 0.48 16.02 9.01
C LEU A 33 1.76 16.85 8.85
N ILE A 34 1.80 17.75 7.87
CA ILE A 34 2.92 18.68 7.67
C ILE A 34 3.10 19.54 8.92
N THR A 35 2.01 20.09 9.49
CA THR A 35 2.08 20.88 10.74
C THR A 35 2.65 20.08 11.90
N ILE A 36 2.25 18.80 12.06
CA ILE A 36 2.78 17.91 13.11
C ILE A 36 4.29 17.69 12.93
N VAL A 37 4.75 17.46 11.69
CA VAL A 37 6.17 17.29 11.38
C VAL A 37 6.97 18.57 11.63
N LEU A 38 6.48 19.72 11.15
CA LEU A 38 7.17 21.01 11.29
C LEU A 38 7.31 21.44 12.75
N HIS A 39 6.34 21.10 13.61
CA HIS A 39 6.43 21.35 15.05
C HIS A 39 7.30 20.34 15.82
N GLY A 40 7.95 19.40 15.13
CA GLY A 40 8.80 18.39 15.77
C GLY A 40 8.04 17.39 16.64
N LEU A 41 6.71 17.31 16.47
CA LEU A 41 5.84 16.44 17.27
C LEU A 41 5.87 14.97 16.78
N ASP A 42 6.67 14.69 15.75
CA ASP A 42 6.87 13.37 15.15
C ASP A 42 8.31 12.85 15.33
N ALA A 43 8.77 12.76 16.58
CA ALA A 43 10.12 12.27 16.91
C ALA A 43 10.41 10.83 16.44
N ALA A 44 9.38 10.05 16.06
CA ALA A 44 9.49 8.66 15.67
C ALA A 44 9.22 8.39 14.18
N GLY A 45 8.99 9.42 13.36
CA GLY A 45 8.73 9.25 11.92
C GLY A 45 7.33 8.71 11.55
N GLY A 46 6.39 8.68 12.51
CA GLY A 46 5.03 8.18 12.32
C GLY A 46 4.19 9.04 11.36
N ALA A 47 4.54 10.30 11.14
CA ALA A 47 3.89 11.14 10.14
C ALA A 47 4.24 10.72 8.72
N GLY A 48 5.47 10.26 8.47
CA GLY A 48 5.87 9.67 7.19
C GLY A 48 5.10 8.38 6.89
N GLU A 49 5.01 7.49 7.89
CA GLU A 49 4.20 6.27 7.81
C GLU A 49 2.70 6.56 7.61
N LEU A 50 2.17 7.63 8.20
CA LEU A 50 0.77 8.00 8.02
C LEU A 50 0.53 8.67 6.66
N ALA A 51 1.43 9.54 6.21
CA ALA A 51 1.36 10.19 4.91
C ALA A 51 1.41 9.17 3.77
N SER A 52 2.34 8.21 3.83
CA SER A 52 2.43 7.12 2.85
C SER A 52 1.14 6.29 2.79
N ARG A 53 0.55 5.93 3.94
CA ARG A 53 -0.75 5.21 3.98
C ARG A 53 -1.87 6.02 3.33
N ILE A 54 -1.95 7.33 3.60
CA ILE A 54 -2.95 8.21 2.97
C ILE A 54 -2.74 8.25 1.46
N ILE A 55 -1.50 8.44 0.98
CA ILE A 55 -1.17 8.46 -0.45
C ILE A 55 -1.57 7.15 -1.13
N LEU A 56 -1.24 6.00 -0.52
CA LEU A 56 -1.57 4.69 -1.09
C LEU A 56 -3.07 4.42 -1.11
N LEU A 57 -3.81 4.84 -0.07
CA LEU A 57 -5.27 4.76 -0.09
C LEU A 57 -5.86 5.64 -1.21
N LEU A 58 -5.33 6.85 -1.43
CA LEU A 58 -5.76 7.73 -2.50
C LEU A 58 -5.46 7.15 -3.90
N CYS A 59 -4.29 6.54 -4.10
CA CYS A 59 -3.96 5.82 -5.33
C CYS A 59 -5.02 4.77 -5.64
N GLN A 60 -5.43 4.00 -4.63
CA GLN A 60 -6.43 2.95 -4.79
C GLN A 60 -7.84 3.50 -5.05
N ILE A 61 -8.21 4.63 -4.43
CA ILE A 61 -9.48 5.33 -4.68
C ILE A 61 -9.53 5.86 -6.11
N ARG A 62 -8.44 6.49 -6.58
CA ARG A 62 -8.35 7.01 -7.95
C ARG A 62 -8.34 5.89 -8.98
N ARG A 63 -7.67 4.77 -8.70
CA ARG A 63 -7.72 3.56 -9.53
C ARG A 63 -9.14 3.04 -9.71
N ARG A 64 -9.97 3.01 -8.65
CA ARG A 64 -11.38 2.59 -8.77
C ARG A 64 -12.25 3.50 -9.64
N ARG A 65 -11.89 4.78 -9.77
CA ARG A 65 -12.61 5.75 -10.62
C ARG A 65 -12.20 5.65 -12.08
N SER A 66 -10.98 5.19 -12.36
CA SER A 66 -10.57 4.85 -13.72
C SER A 66 -11.19 3.51 -14.10
N ILE A 67 -11.96 3.46 -15.19
CA ILE A 67 -12.58 2.24 -15.73
C ILE A 67 -11.51 1.22 -16.18
N ASP A 68 -10.25 1.66 -16.26
CA ASP A 68 -9.12 0.86 -16.68
C ASP A 68 -8.46 0.08 -15.52
N TRP A 69 -8.85 -1.19 -15.39
CA TRP A 69 -8.31 -2.13 -14.42
C TRP A 69 -6.93 -2.66 -14.82
N THR A 70 -6.42 -2.35 -16.02
CA THR A 70 -5.37 -3.16 -16.64
C THR A 70 -3.95 -2.95 -16.12
N SER A 71 -3.64 -1.89 -15.38
CA SER A 71 -2.26 -1.68 -14.91
C SER A 71 -2.16 -1.24 -13.45
N GLY A 72 -1.98 -2.21 -12.54
CA GLY A 72 -1.70 -1.94 -11.11
C GLY A 72 -0.46 -1.05 -10.90
N SER A 73 0.45 -1.08 -11.88
CA SER A 73 1.70 -0.31 -11.89
C SER A 73 1.52 1.18 -12.16
N PHE A 74 0.59 1.59 -13.03
CA PHE A 74 0.33 3.01 -13.30
C PHE A 74 -0.30 3.70 -12.08
N ALA A 75 -1.19 3.00 -11.37
CA ALA A 75 -1.87 3.54 -10.20
C ALA A 75 -0.93 3.82 -9.01
N LEU A 76 0.13 3.01 -8.86
CA LEU A 76 1.10 3.13 -7.77
C LEU A 76 2.23 4.11 -8.08
N THR A 77 2.66 4.19 -9.35
CA THR A 77 3.87 4.94 -9.74
C THR A 77 3.62 6.13 -10.67
N GLY A 78 2.44 6.20 -11.30
CA GLY A 78 2.14 7.17 -12.36
C GLY A 78 2.93 6.95 -13.67
N LYS A 79 3.68 5.83 -13.79
CA LYS A 79 4.53 5.52 -14.93
C LYS A 79 3.90 4.47 -15.84
N LYS A 80 4.22 4.53 -17.13
CA LYS A 80 3.87 3.46 -18.09
C LYS A 80 4.63 2.19 -17.72
N GLU A 81 4.07 1.04 -18.09
CA GLU A 81 4.62 -0.27 -17.75
C GLU A 81 6.09 -0.42 -18.12
N ASP A 82 6.48 0.05 -19.31
CA ASP A 82 7.85 0.02 -19.84
C ASP A 82 8.84 0.86 -19.02
N ASP A 83 8.34 1.88 -18.31
CA ASP A 83 9.14 2.80 -17.50
C ASP A 83 9.27 2.33 -16.03
N LEU A 84 8.64 1.20 -15.66
CA LEU A 84 8.78 0.65 -14.31
C LEU A 84 10.12 -0.05 -14.13
N GLN A 85 10.92 0.50 -13.22
CA GLN A 85 12.11 -0.16 -12.70
C GLN A 85 11.70 -1.20 -11.64
N LEU A 86 11.51 -2.45 -12.07
CA LEU A 86 11.18 -3.58 -11.19
C LEU A 86 12.42 -4.26 -10.56
N GLY A 87 13.61 -3.68 -10.76
CA GLY A 87 14.86 -4.24 -10.27
C GLY A 87 15.26 -5.53 -11.01
N SER A 88 15.96 -6.41 -10.30
CA SER A 88 16.50 -7.68 -10.82
C SER A 88 15.43 -8.78 -10.90
N ILE A 89 14.41 -8.58 -11.73
CA ILE A 89 13.38 -9.57 -12.06
C ILE A 89 13.65 -10.13 -13.46
N SER A 90 13.38 -11.42 -13.68
CA SER A 90 13.46 -12.00 -15.04
C SER A 90 12.37 -11.42 -15.94
N THR A 91 12.62 -11.38 -17.25
CA THR A 91 11.65 -10.90 -18.25
C THR A 91 10.33 -11.67 -18.14
N GLU A 92 10.39 -13.00 -18.01
CA GLU A 92 9.21 -13.85 -17.85
C GLU A 92 8.37 -13.48 -16.62
N ASN A 93 9.00 -13.28 -15.45
CA ASN A 93 8.29 -12.91 -14.24
C ASN A 93 7.76 -11.47 -14.28
N ARG A 94 8.48 -10.58 -14.98
CA ARG A 94 8.02 -9.21 -15.24
C ARG A 94 6.76 -9.21 -16.11
N ASP A 95 6.78 -9.94 -17.21
CA ASP A 95 5.65 -10.01 -18.13
C ASP A 95 4.43 -10.66 -17.45
N ASP A 96 4.67 -11.71 -16.66
CA ASP A 96 3.62 -12.34 -15.85
C ASP A 96 3.03 -11.39 -14.80
N LEU A 97 3.87 -10.62 -14.11
CA LEU A 97 3.44 -9.62 -13.14
C LEU A 97 2.61 -8.51 -13.78
N LEU A 98 3.05 -7.97 -14.93
CA LEU A 98 2.33 -6.90 -15.62
C LEU A 98 1.00 -7.39 -16.19
N LYS A 99 1.00 -8.57 -16.81
CA LYS A 99 -0.18 -9.12 -17.49
C LYS A 99 -1.22 -9.67 -16.52
N ASN A 100 -0.77 -10.38 -15.49
CA ASN A 100 -1.65 -11.18 -14.62
C ASN A 100 -1.74 -10.62 -13.19
N GLY A 101 -0.92 -9.63 -12.83
CA GLY A 101 -0.88 -9.06 -11.48
C GLY A 101 -2.14 -8.29 -11.10
N MET A 102 -2.79 -8.75 -10.04
CA MET A 102 -3.92 -8.07 -9.40
C MET A 102 -3.51 -7.57 -8.02
N ILE A 103 -3.83 -6.31 -7.72
CA ILE A 103 -3.58 -5.71 -6.41
C ILE A 103 -4.87 -5.03 -5.92
N PHE A 104 -5.24 -5.27 -4.67
CA PHE A 104 -6.42 -4.69 -4.06
C PHE A 104 -6.29 -4.49 -2.56
N TRP A 105 -6.60 -3.28 -2.09
CA TRP A 105 -6.81 -2.98 -0.68
C TRP A 105 -7.84 -1.85 -0.50
N ASN A 106 -8.25 -1.58 0.73
CA ASN A 106 -9.06 -0.44 1.14
C ASN A 106 -8.74 0.04 2.57
N HIS A 107 -7.94 -0.70 3.32
CA HIS A 107 -7.48 -0.33 4.65
C HIS A 107 -6.11 -0.94 4.96
N PHE A 108 -5.46 -0.42 6.00
CA PHE A 108 -4.23 -0.98 6.56
C PHE A 108 -4.52 -1.61 7.93
N SER A 109 -3.87 -2.74 8.25
CA SER A 109 -3.85 -3.29 9.61
C SER A 109 -2.43 -3.65 10.02
N LEU A 110 -2.11 -3.42 11.29
CA LEU A 110 -0.80 -3.71 11.86
C LEU A 110 -0.59 -5.22 12.02
N ILE A 111 0.53 -5.73 11.51
CA ILE A 111 1.03 -7.08 11.76
C ILE A 111 2.36 -7.01 12.51
N LYS A 112 2.61 -8.01 13.35
CA LYS A 112 3.86 -8.13 14.14
C LYS A 112 4.67 -9.37 13.76
N TYR A 113 4.41 -9.92 12.58
CA TYR A 113 4.95 -11.18 12.10
C TYR A 113 5.12 -11.14 10.58
N SER A 114 5.92 -12.07 10.04
CA SER A 114 6.06 -12.23 8.58
C SER A 114 4.93 -13.09 8.02
N PRO A 115 4.07 -12.56 7.13
CA PRO A 115 2.90 -13.28 6.66
C PRO A 115 3.29 -14.39 5.67
N LYS A 116 2.61 -15.53 5.76
CA LYS A 116 2.74 -16.63 4.78
C LYS A 116 1.86 -16.39 3.55
N PRO A 117 2.09 -17.07 2.41
CA PRO A 117 1.27 -16.90 1.20
C PRO A 117 -0.24 -17.05 1.42
N LYS A 118 -0.66 -18.01 2.28
CA LYS A 118 -2.07 -18.18 2.64
C LYS A 118 -2.66 -16.96 3.38
N GLU A 119 -1.86 -16.30 4.21
CA GLU A 119 -2.29 -15.10 4.95
C GLU A 119 -2.33 -13.88 4.04
N LEU A 120 -1.34 -13.74 3.14
CA LEU A 120 -1.36 -12.72 2.10
C LEU A 120 -2.62 -12.84 1.23
N LEU A 121 -3.01 -14.07 0.85
CA LEU A 121 -4.26 -14.31 0.14
C LEU A 121 -5.48 -13.85 0.96
N GLN A 122 -5.52 -14.17 2.26
CA GLN A 122 -6.56 -13.69 3.18
C GLN A 122 -6.60 -12.16 3.30
N PHE A 123 -5.43 -11.50 3.29
CA PHE A 123 -5.37 -10.04 3.29
C PHE A 123 -6.03 -9.48 2.03
N MET A 124 -5.76 -10.05 0.86
CA MET A 124 -6.40 -9.63 -0.39
C MET A 124 -7.93 -9.80 -0.32
N TYR A 125 -8.42 -10.95 0.16
CA TYR A 125 -9.85 -11.19 0.34
C TYR A 125 -10.52 -10.14 1.24
N ARG A 126 -9.82 -9.69 2.28
CA ARG A 126 -10.31 -8.67 3.21
C ARG A 126 -10.14 -7.23 2.68
N GLY A 127 -9.43 -7.04 1.56
CA GLY A 127 -8.99 -5.72 1.11
C GLY A 127 -7.99 -5.08 2.09
N MET A 128 -7.20 -5.88 2.79
CA MET A 128 -6.22 -5.43 3.76
C MET A 128 -4.84 -5.29 3.10
N ALA A 129 -4.20 -4.14 3.28
CA ALA A 129 -2.75 -4.01 3.22
C ALA A 129 -2.19 -4.16 4.65
N ALA A 130 -1.01 -4.75 4.79
CA ALA A 130 -0.37 -4.89 6.10
C ALA A 130 0.56 -3.72 6.38
N GLN A 131 0.47 -3.18 7.58
CA GLN A 131 1.48 -2.31 8.17
C GLN A 131 2.41 -3.19 9.00
N CYS A 132 3.71 -3.14 8.73
CA CYS A 132 4.71 -3.85 9.51
C CYS A 132 4.96 -3.15 10.85
N HIS A 133 5.67 -3.83 11.74
CA HIS A 133 6.06 -3.23 13.02
C HIS A 133 6.99 -2.03 12.80
N ALA A 134 6.66 -0.90 13.43
CA ALA A 134 7.45 0.33 13.35
C ALA A 134 8.91 0.12 13.76
N ASN A 135 9.79 0.96 13.21
CA ASN A 135 11.24 1.00 13.50
C ASN A 135 12.01 -0.31 13.22
N GLN A 136 11.47 -1.20 12.38
CA GLN A 136 12.20 -2.39 11.94
C GLN A 136 13.03 -2.08 10.69
N PRO A 137 14.26 -2.62 10.56
CA PRO A 137 14.99 -2.54 9.31
C PRO A 137 14.30 -3.39 8.25
N GLY A 138 13.72 -2.75 7.23
CA GLY A 138 13.16 -3.45 6.08
C GLY A 138 11.89 -2.80 5.56
N ILE A 139 10.85 -3.60 5.38
CA ILE A 139 9.58 -3.23 4.78
C ILE A 139 8.64 -2.66 5.84
N ASP A 140 8.07 -1.49 5.58
CA ASP A 140 7.11 -0.82 6.49
C ASP A 140 5.67 -1.17 6.13
N GLN A 141 5.39 -1.48 4.87
CA GLN A 141 4.04 -1.79 4.37
C GLN A 141 4.09 -2.90 3.33
N ILE A 142 3.11 -3.80 3.35
CA ILE A 142 3.00 -4.93 2.41
C ILE A 142 1.61 -4.92 1.77
N PHE A 143 1.56 -5.11 0.46
CA PHE A 143 0.32 -5.42 -0.26
C PHE A 143 0.46 -6.71 -1.04
N THR A 144 -0.63 -7.47 -1.04
CA THR A 144 -0.72 -8.74 -1.76
C THR A 144 -0.85 -8.50 -3.25
N ILE A 145 -0.05 -9.22 -4.03
CA ILE A 145 -0.18 -9.31 -5.48
C ILE A 145 -0.69 -10.72 -5.79
N TYR A 146 -1.85 -10.83 -6.44
CA TYR A 146 -2.35 -12.11 -6.92
C TYR A 146 -2.14 -12.23 -8.43
N LEU A 147 -1.45 -13.28 -8.86
CA LEU A 147 -1.22 -13.57 -10.27
C LEU A 147 -2.43 -14.35 -10.79
N LYS A 148 -3.33 -13.66 -11.49
CA LYS A 148 -4.54 -14.26 -12.06
C LYS A 148 -4.15 -15.39 -13.03
N ARG A 149 -4.80 -16.54 -12.85
CA ARG A 149 -4.73 -17.68 -13.76
C ARG A 149 -6.14 -17.94 -14.31
N ASP A 150 -6.24 -18.78 -15.32
CA ASP A 150 -7.53 -19.11 -15.97
C ASP A 150 -8.47 -19.92 -15.06
N SER A 151 -7.98 -20.41 -13.92
CA SER A 151 -8.79 -21.08 -12.90
C SER A 151 -9.54 -20.08 -12.03
N ASP A 152 -10.85 -20.30 -11.84
CA ASP A 152 -11.68 -19.54 -10.90
C ASP A 152 -11.34 -19.83 -9.42
N CYS A 153 -10.61 -20.92 -9.15
CA CYS A 153 -10.15 -21.25 -7.81
C CYS A 153 -8.90 -20.45 -7.45
N LEU A 154 -9.02 -19.56 -6.47
CA LEU A 154 -7.89 -18.80 -5.93
C LEU A 154 -6.92 -19.73 -5.17
N ASP A 155 -5.64 -19.72 -5.55
CA ASP A 155 -4.58 -20.54 -4.94
C ASP A 155 -3.47 -19.65 -4.35
N ALA A 156 -3.04 -19.96 -3.12
CA ALA A 156 -1.93 -19.30 -2.45
C ALA A 156 -0.60 -19.44 -3.19
N LYS A 157 -0.46 -20.40 -4.11
CA LYS A 157 0.71 -20.52 -5.01
C LYS A 157 0.84 -19.38 -6.00
N ASN A 158 -0.27 -18.72 -6.33
CA ASN A 158 -0.30 -17.59 -7.25
C ASN A 158 -0.14 -16.25 -6.52
N VAL A 159 0.28 -16.27 -5.25
CA VAL A 159 0.45 -15.07 -4.44
C VAL A 159 1.90 -14.64 -4.44
N SER A 160 2.09 -13.35 -4.76
CA SER A 160 3.30 -12.59 -4.50
C SER A 160 2.95 -11.40 -3.59
N PHE A 161 3.92 -10.55 -3.29
CA PHE A 161 3.69 -9.33 -2.53
C PHE A 161 4.59 -8.21 -3.05
N CYS A 162 4.20 -6.97 -2.75
CA CYS A 162 5.09 -5.83 -2.86
C CYS A 162 5.23 -5.18 -1.49
N GLY A 163 6.49 -4.94 -1.12
CA GLY A 163 6.86 -4.24 0.09
C GLY A 163 7.23 -2.80 -0.22
N ILE A 164 6.69 -1.86 0.56
CA ILE A 164 7.13 -0.47 0.57
C ILE A 164 7.93 -0.22 1.84
N GLN A 165 9.07 0.43 1.66
CA GLN A 165 9.85 1.01 2.74
C GLN A 165 9.61 2.52 2.75
N VAL A 166 9.10 3.01 3.88
CA VAL A 166 8.82 4.41 4.19
C VAL A 166 9.85 4.87 5.21
N LYS A 167 11.12 4.90 4.78
CA LYS A 167 12.17 5.50 5.61
C LYS A 167 12.36 6.96 5.21
N ASN A 168 12.24 7.83 6.20
CA ASN A 168 13.11 9.01 6.23
C ASN A 168 14.52 8.46 6.37
N ARG A 169 15.26 8.39 5.26
CA ARG A 169 16.70 8.18 5.32
C ARG A 169 17.20 9.19 6.35
N ASN A 170 17.77 8.74 7.47
CA ASN A 170 18.60 9.65 8.25
C ASN A 170 19.52 10.30 7.24
N ARG A 171 19.60 11.63 7.24
CA ARG A 171 20.66 12.32 6.51
C ARG A 171 21.92 11.54 6.82
N ASP A 172 22.57 11.03 5.79
CA ASP A 172 23.92 10.51 5.92
C ASP A 172 24.68 11.62 6.64
N THR A 173 24.96 11.41 7.93
CA THR A 173 25.81 12.31 8.69
C THR A 173 27.18 12.13 8.08
N ASN A 174 27.61 13.18 7.36
CA ASN A 174 28.94 13.44 6.79
C ASN A 174 30.04 12.47 7.21
#